data_AF-G4WVD9-F1
#
_entry.id   AF-G4WVD9-F1
#
_cell.length_a   1.000
_cell.length_b   1.000
_cell.length_c   1.000
_cell.angle_alpha   90.00
_cell.angle_beta   90.00
_cell.angle_gamma   90.00
#
_symmetry.space_group_name_H-M   'P 1'
#
loop_
_entity.id
_entity.type
_entity.pdbx_description
1 polymer ?
#
loop_
_entity_poly.entity_id
_entity_poly.type
_entity_poly.pdbx_seq_one_letter_code
_entity_poly.pdbx_strand_id
1 'polypeptide(L)'
;MSPAPGAQGGWDTITTITQHNNIIPGPLSWNDQTILGRLKIFDGATKVADELATQVVSFVETDNNGFVGGGQVPDPTQCSGPNPLKSQCDDFFTLTGAGFLPFMFMAVDGSAWLVEFRLANLVNAIQIGNVLFTAEDSTDSIDVQMRITPKGTTNVAEPGTLTLLGIGLLGLGFAFRLRKDRGTA
;
A
#
# COMPACT_ATOMS: atom_id res chain seq x y z
N MET A 1 10.22 -25.76 -8.67
CA MET A 1 10.51 -25.42 -7.27
C MET A 1 10.57 -23.91 -7.18
N SER A 2 9.53 -23.27 -6.65
CA SER A 2 9.54 -21.81 -6.40
C SER A 2 10.50 -21.48 -5.27
N PRO A 3 11.27 -20.39 -5.35
CA PRO A 3 12.10 -19.94 -4.24
C PRO A 3 11.22 -19.57 -3.03
N ALA A 4 11.75 -19.79 -1.83
CA ALA A 4 11.10 -19.35 -0.61
C ALA A 4 10.87 -17.82 -0.63
N PRO A 5 9.68 -17.33 -0.23
CA PRO A 5 9.46 -15.90 -0.07
C PRO A 5 10.39 -15.38 1.04
N GLY A 6 11.08 -14.27 0.80
CA GLY A 6 12.02 -13.71 1.79
C GLY A 6 13.40 -13.31 1.26
N ALA A 7 13.50 -12.81 0.03
CA ALA A 7 14.60 -11.88 -0.25
C ALA A 7 14.37 -10.64 0.63
N GLN A 8 15.19 -10.44 1.66
CA GLN A 8 15.05 -9.34 2.61
C GLN A 8 14.82 -8.01 1.86
N GLY A 9 13.65 -7.38 2.09
CA GLY A 9 13.29 -6.08 1.50
C GLY A 9 12.55 -6.11 0.16
N GLY A 10 12.22 -7.29 -0.39
CA GLY A 10 11.38 -7.43 -1.58
C GLY A 10 9.88 -7.20 -1.32
N TRP A 11 9.13 -6.89 -2.38
CA TRP A 11 7.67 -6.90 -2.36
C TRP A 11 7.18 -8.27 -2.83
N ASP A 12 6.38 -8.94 -2.02
CA ASP A 12 5.80 -10.25 -2.32
C ASP A 12 4.28 -10.13 -2.48
N THR A 13 3.71 -10.76 -3.52
CA THR A 13 2.26 -10.86 -3.68
C THR A 13 1.71 -11.84 -2.64
N ILE A 14 0.85 -11.34 -1.74
CA ILE A 14 0.21 -12.14 -0.68
C ILE A 14 -1.17 -12.63 -1.07
N THR A 15 -1.86 -11.91 -1.96
CA THR A 15 -3.12 -12.31 -2.55
C THR A 15 -3.36 -11.53 -3.83
N THR A 16 -4.23 -12.05 -4.68
CA THR A 16 -4.69 -11.39 -5.90
C THR A 16 -6.21 -11.25 -5.80
N ILE A 17 -6.69 -10.02 -5.94
CA ILE A 17 -8.12 -9.72 -6.04
C ILE A 17 -8.47 -9.77 -7.52
N THR A 18 -9.44 -10.62 -7.86
CA THR A 18 -9.97 -10.72 -9.22
C THR A 18 -11.43 -10.34 -9.20
N GLN A 19 -11.82 -9.46 -10.11
CA GLN A 19 -13.20 -9.01 -10.26
C GLN A 19 -13.62 -9.15 -11.72
N HIS A 20 -14.90 -9.39 -11.94
CA HIS A 20 -15.49 -9.36 -13.28
C HIS A 20 -16.50 -8.22 -13.29
N ASN A 21 -16.14 -7.12 -13.96
CA ASN A 21 -17.05 -6.00 -14.12
C ASN A 21 -17.99 -6.31 -15.28
N ASN A 22 -19.27 -6.11 -15.05
CA ASN A 22 -20.30 -6.28 -16.05
C ASN A 22 -21.09 -4.99 -16.13
N ILE A 23 -21.49 -4.64 -17.35
CA ILE A 23 -22.41 -3.55 -17.60
C ILE A 23 -23.76 -3.88 -16.98
N ILE A 24 -24.19 -3.08 -16.01
CA ILE A 24 -25.53 -3.21 -15.44
C ILE A 24 -26.49 -2.18 -16.06
N PRO A 25 -27.61 -2.62 -16.68
CA PRO A 25 -28.60 -1.71 -17.23
C PRO A 25 -29.46 -1.09 -16.10
N GLY A 26 -29.10 0.10 -15.65
CA GLY A 26 -29.90 0.92 -14.74
C GLY A 26 -29.17 1.32 -13.45
N PRO A 27 -29.75 2.21 -12.64
CA PRO A 27 -29.11 2.70 -11.44
C PRO A 27 -29.08 1.62 -10.36
N LEU A 28 -27.88 1.17 -10.00
CA LEU A 28 -27.62 0.40 -8.79
C LEU A 28 -27.02 1.30 -7.71
N SER A 29 -27.42 1.09 -6.46
CA SER A 29 -26.82 1.75 -5.29
C SER A 29 -26.35 0.68 -4.32
N TRP A 30 -25.06 0.37 -4.40
CA TRP A 30 -24.36 -0.51 -3.46
C TRP A 30 -23.38 0.38 -2.72
N ASN A 31 -23.76 0.86 -1.55
CA ASN A 31 -23.00 1.94 -0.93
C ASN A 31 -21.77 1.43 -0.16
N ASP A 32 -21.71 0.14 0.20
CA ASP A 32 -20.58 -0.45 0.93
C ASP A 32 -20.42 -1.94 0.64
N GLN A 33 -19.22 -2.36 0.24
CA GLN A 33 -18.79 -3.76 0.27
C GLN A 33 -17.68 -3.93 1.31
N THR A 34 -17.63 -5.08 1.98
CA THR A 34 -16.59 -5.37 2.97
C THR A 34 -15.80 -6.59 2.53
N ILE A 35 -14.49 -6.41 2.31
CA ILE A 35 -13.57 -7.52 2.04
C ILE A 35 -12.88 -7.88 3.36
N LEU A 36 -13.19 -9.07 3.88
CA LEU A 36 -12.62 -9.57 5.13
C LEU A 36 -11.32 -10.33 4.85
N GLY A 37 -10.19 -9.73 5.19
CA GLY A 37 -8.88 -10.38 5.25
C GLY A 37 -8.38 -10.49 6.69
N ARG A 38 -7.58 -11.52 6.99
CA ARG A 38 -6.87 -11.64 8.28
C ARG A 38 -5.42 -12.03 8.00
N LEU A 39 -4.48 -11.17 8.39
CA LEU A 39 -3.06 -11.46 8.25
C LEU A 39 -2.51 -12.03 9.55
N LYS A 40 -1.81 -13.16 9.45
CA LYS A 40 -1.06 -13.75 10.57
C LYS A 40 0.39 -13.91 10.16
N ILE A 41 1.30 -13.47 11.01
CA ILE A 41 2.75 -13.62 10.80
C ILE A 41 3.28 -14.59 11.85
N PHE A 42 4.07 -15.55 11.38
CA PHE A 42 4.73 -16.56 12.21
C PHE A 42 6.24 -16.43 12.06
N ASP A 43 6.94 -16.52 13.18
CA ASP A 43 8.37 -16.71 13.27
C ASP A 43 8.62 -18.14 13.75
N GLY A 44 8.99 -19.01 12.81
CA GLY A 44 8.95 -20.46 13.01
C GLY A 44 7.54 -20.94 13.36
N ALA A 45 7.38 -21.55 14.54
CA ALA A 45 6.10 -22.03 15.06
C ALA A 45 5.34 -20.98 15.89
N THR A 46 5.96 -19.84 16.20
CA THR A 46 5.37 -18.83 17.09
C THR A 46 4.65 -17.78 16.27
N LYS A 47 3.38 -17.52 16.59
CA LYS A 47 2.64 -16.40 16.00
C LYS A 47 3.12 -15.09 16.62
N VAL A 48 3.66 -14.20 15.81
CA VAL A 48 4.25 -12.92 16.23
C VAL A 48 3.39 -11.71 15.85
N ALA A 49 2.47 -11.86 14.88
CA ALA A 49 1.46 -10.86 14.58
C ALA A 49 0.13 -11.51 14.16
N ASP A 50 -0.98 -10.83 14.47
CA ASP A 50 -2.33 -11.26 14.14
C ASP A 50 -3.20 -10.02 13.91
N GLU A 51 -3.28 -9.59 12.66
CA GLU A 51 -4.05 -8.41 12.28
C GLU A 51 -5.50 -8.79 12.03
N LEU A 52 -6.39 -8.25 12.85
CA LEU A 52 -7.83 -8.48 12.80
C LEU A 52 -8.56 -7.36 12.07
N ALA A 53 -7.85 -6.34 11.58
CA ALA A 53 -8.42 -5.21 10.88
C ALA A 53 -9.29 -5.69 9.71
N THR A 54 -10.56 -5.30 9.79
CA THR A 54 -11.49 -5.43 8.67
C THR A 54 -11.22 -4.31 7.71
N GLN A 55 -11.06 -4.65 6.43
CA GLN A 55 -10.82 -3.65 5.41
C GLN A 55 -12.13 -3.26 4.72
N VAL A 56 -12.53 -2.01 4.90
CA VAL A 56 -13.75 -1.47 4.26
C VAL A 56 -13.36 -0.93 2.90
N VAL A 57 -13.99 -1.47 1.86
CA VAL A 57 -13.80 -1.02 0.48
C VAL A 57 -15.15 -0.50 0.02
N SER A 58 -15.31 0.81 0.02
CA SER A 58 -16.53 1.41 -0.52
C SER A 58 -16.41 1.39 -2.04
N PHE A 59 -17.40 0.78 -2.67
CA PHE A 59 -17.54 0.71 -4.11
C PHE A 59 -18.59 1.74 -4.52
N VAL A 60 -18.32 2.45 -5.60
CA VAL A 60 -19.35 3.27 -6.25
C VAL A 60 -19.40 2.82 -7.70
N GLU A 61 -20.46 2.09 -8.02
CA GLU A 61 -20.81 1.79 -9.41
C GLU A 61 -21.21 3.08 -10.10
N THR A 62 -20.62 3.38 -11.26
CA THR A 62 -21.11 4.48 -12.07
C THR A 62 -22.31 3.98 -12.86
N ASP A 63 -23.46 4.63 -12.73
CA ASP A 63 -24.60 4.26 -13.54
C ASP A 63 -24.29 4.50 -15.02
N ASN A 64 -24.40 3.46 -15.84
CA ASN A 64 -24.32 3.57 -17.28
C ASN A 64 -25.64 4.15 -17.83
N ASN A 65 -26.08 5.28 -17.29
CA ASN A 65 -27.41 5.87 -17.44
C ASN A 65 -27.63 6.28 -18.90
N GLY A 66 -28.00 5.30 -19.71
CA GLY A 66 -27.77 5.34 -21.15
C GLY A 66 -28.08 4.05 -21.90
N PHE A 67 -27.90 2.90 -21.26
CA PHE A 67 -28.36 1.62 -21.80
C PHE A 67 -29.87 1.44 -21.63
N VAL A 68 -30.64 2.02 -22.56
CA VAL A 68 -32.07 1.75 -22.67
C VAL A 68 -32.30 0.56 -23.61
N GLY A 69 -32.04 -0.65 -23.12
CA GLY A 69 -32.47 -1.89 -23.78
C GLY A 69 -31.64 -2.39 -24.98
N GLY A 70 -31.99 -3.60 -25.42
CA GLY A 70 -31.16 -4.51 -26.22
C GLY A 70 -30.55 -3.92 -27.50
N GLY A 71 -29.22 -3.92 -27.57
CA GLY A 71 -28.45 -3.79 -28.80
C GLY A 71 -28.06 -2.37 -29.21
N GLN A 72 -28.22 -1.35 -28.36
CA GLN A 72 -27.77 0.00 -28.68
C GLN A 72 -26.29 0.22 -28.33
N VAL A 73 -25.61 1.01 -29.17
CA VAL A 73 -24.20 1.39 -29.05
C VAL A 73 -24.01 2.23 -27.78
N PRO A 74 -22.99 1.94 -26.96
CA PRO A 74 -22.56 2.78 -25.84
C PRO A 74 -22.58 4.28 -26.16
N ASP A 75 -23.28 5.10 -25.36
CA ASP A 75 -23.09 6.55 -25.37
C ASP A 75 -22.06 6.94 -24.30
N PRO A 76 -20.79 7.20 -24.67
CA PRO A 76 -19.74 7.55 -23.73
C PRO A 76 -19.91 8.94 -23.10
N THR A 77 -20.91 9.73 -23.52
CA THR A 77 -21.19 11.05 -22.93
C THR A 77 -22.01 10.97 -21.65
N GLN A 78 -22.48 9.78 -21.29
CA GLN A 78 -23.34 9.55 -20.12
C GLN A 78 -22.58 9.08 -18.86
N CYS A 79 -21.27 8.81 -18.96
CA CYS A 79 -20.42 8.60 -17.78
C CYS A 79 -20.04 9.97 -17.20
N SER A 80 -20.68 10.37 -16.09
CA SER A 80 -20.39 11.65 -15.44
C SER A 80 -19.06 11.67 -14.65
N GLY A 81 -18.45 10.50 -14.43
CA GLY A 81 -17.23 10.31 -13.65
C GLY A 81 -15.93 10.24 -14.47
N PRO A 82 -14.77 10.20 -13.79
CA PRO A 82 -13.47 10.00 -14.46
C PRO A 82 -13.41 8.59 -15.09
N ASN A 83 -12.98 8.53 -16.36
CA ASN A 83 -12.79 7.27 -17.11
C ASN A 83 -11.33 7.15 -17.62
N PRO A 84 -10.35 7.00 -16.71
CA PRO A 84 -8.92 6.98 -17.06
C PRO A 84 -8.48 5.77 -17.89
N LEU A 85 -9.13 4.62 -17.75
CA LEU A 85 -8.84 3.40 -18.52
C LEU A 85 -9.50 3.44 -19.90
N LYS A 86 -10.43 4.37 -20.12
CA LYS A 86 -11.18 4.54 -21.37
C LYS A 86 -11.97 3.29 -21.72
N SER A 87 -12.44 2.57 -20.71
CA SER A 87 -13.48 1.57 -20.91
C SER A 87 -14.81 2.29 -21.19
N GLN A 88 -15.93 1.57 -21.18
CA GLN A 88 -17.21 2.22 -21.42
C GLN A 88 -17.53 3.26 -20.34
N CYS A 89 -17.66 2.86 -19.07
CA CYS A 89 -17.64 3.73 -17.91
C CYS A 89 -16.84 3.04 -16.82
N ASP A 90 -15.64 3.54 -16.49
CA ASP A 90 -14.84 2.91 -15.44
C ASP A 90 -15.58 2.90 -14.10
N ASP A 91 -15.55 1.76 -13.45
CA ASP A 91 -15.94 1.59 -12.06
C ASP A 91 -14.86 2.12 -11.14
N PHE A 92 -15.21 2.56 -9.92
CA PHE A 92 -14.20 2.96 -8.95
C PHE A 92 -14.49 2.55 -7.51
N PHE A 93 -13.40 2.21 -6.82
CA PHE A 93 -13.37 1.84 -5.41
C PHE A 93 -12.61 2.89 -4.63
N THR A 94 -13.18 3.33 -3.53
CA THR A 94 -12.46 4.13 -2.54
C THR A 94 -11.91 3.20 -1.47
N LEU A 95 -10.59 3.14 -1.39
CA LEU A 95 -9.89 2.36 -0.36
C LEU A 95 -9.84 3.19 0.92
N THR A 96 -10.58 2.79 1.96
CA THR A 96 -10.44 3.42 3.27
C THR A 96 -9.11 2.97 3.90
N GLY A 97 -8.10 3.83 3.97
CA GLY A 97 -6.70 3.41 4.13
C GLY A 97 -6.31 2.55 5.35
N ALA A 98 -7.20 2.22 6.28
CA ALA A 98 -6.90 1.55 7.56
C ALA A 98 -6.15 0.21 7.45
N GLY A 99 -6.47 -0.64 6.48
CA GLY A 99 -5.96 -2.00 6.34
C GLY A 99 -4.77 -2.14 5.40
N PHE A 100 -4.35 -1.03 4.76
CA PHE A 100 -3.05 -0.93 4.09
C PHE A 100 -2.07 -0.04 4.86
N LEU A 101 -2.43 0.42 6.07
CA LEU A 101 -1.50 1.15 6.91
C LEU A 101 -0.33 0.23 7.31
N PRO A 102 0.92 0.72 7.24
CA PRO A 102 2.04 -0.01 7.78
C PRO A 102 1.85 -0.27 9.28
N PHE A 103 2.30 -1.44 9.74
CA PHE A 103 2.32 -1.76 11.17
C PHE A 103 3.62 -2.46 11.54
N MET A 104 3.90 -2.49 12.85
CA MET A 104 5.09 -3.13 13.39
C MET A 104 4.74 -4.38 14.19
N PHE A 105 5.67 -5.34 14.20
CA PHE A 105 5.63 -6.48 15.11
C PHE A 105 7.04 -6.80 15.66
N MET A 106 7.07 -7.62 16.71
CA MET A 106 8.31 -8.10 17.32
C MET A 106 8.49 -9.59 17.00
N ALA A 107 9.65 -9.96 16.49
CA ALA A 107 10.02 -11.37 16.28
C ALA A 107 10.37 -12.06 17.61
N VAL A 108 10.54 -13.39 17.59
CA VAL A 108 10.81 -14.19 18.81
C VAL A 108 12.16 -13.81 19.45
N ASP A 109 13.13 -13.39 18.64
CA ASP A 109 14.44 -12.92 19.08
C ASP A 109 14.43 -11.48 19.64
N GLY A 110 13.28 -10.82 19.67
CA GLY A 110 13.12 -9.44 20.12
C GLY A 110 13.49 -8.38 19.09
N SER A 111 13.75 -8.75 17.83
CA SER A 111 13.96 -7.79 16.75
C SER A 111 12.63 -7.16 16.28
N ALA A 112 12.66 -5.87 15.94
CA ALA A 112 11.49 -5.12 15.50
C ALA A 112 11.43 -5.05 13.96
N TRP A 113 10.25 -5.33 13.42
CA TRP A 113 10.00 -5.38 11.98
C TRP A 113 8.85 -4.47 11.58
N LEU A 114 8.94 -3.89 10.39
CA LEU A 114 7.92 -3.07 9.75
C LEU A 114 7.30 -3.88 8.60
N VAL A 115 5.98 -3.92 8.57
CA VAL A 115 5.17 -4.47 7.48
C VAL A 115 4.56 -3.32 6.71
N GLU A 116 4.71 -3.34 5.39
CA GLU A 116 4.13 -2.36 4.47
C GLU A 116 3.30 -3.08 3.41
N PHE A 117 2.29 -2.40 2.89
CA PHE A 117 1.41 -2.91 1.85
C PHE A 117 1.36 -1.97 0.65
N ARG A 118 1.06 -2.54 -0.52
CA ARG A 118 0.69 -1.79 -1.71
C ARG A 118 -0.21 -2.61 -2.62
N LEU A 119 -0.89 -1.93 -3.51
CA LEU A 119 -1.45 -2.55 -4.70
C LEU A 119 -0.40 -2.54 -5.83
N ALA A 120 -0.36 -3.61 -6.61
CA ALA A 120 0.57 -3.76 -7.71
C ALA A 120 -0.02 -4.62 -8.83
N ASN A 121 0.71 -4.73 -9.94
CA ASN A 121 0.36 -5.58 -11.09
C ASN A 121 -1.09 -5.41 -11.53
N LEU A 122 -1.55 -4.16 -11.59
CA LEU A 122 -2.91 -3.83 -11.96
C LEU A 122 -3.15 -4.21 -13.44
N VAL A 123 -4.12 -5.08 -13.68
CA VAL A 123 -4.59 -5.47 -15.01
C VAL A 123 -6.02 -4.95 -15.16
N ASN A 124 -6.26 -4.22 -16.25
CA ASN A 124 -7.53 -3.53 -16.50
C ASN A 124 -7.93 -2.55 -15.37
N ALA A 125 -6.97 -2.13 -14.55
CA ALA A 125 -7.19 -1.27 -13.41
C ALA A 125 -6.10 -0.20 -13.30
N ILE A 126 -6.42 0.94 -12.70
CA ILE A 126 -5.47 2.01 -12.39
C ILE A 126 -5.76 2.63 -11.03
N GLN A 127 -4.71 2.88 -10.24
CA GLN A 127 -4.84 3.56 -8.96
C GLN A 127 -4.43 5.04 -9.10
N ILE A 128 -5.30 5.95 -8.68
CA ILE A 128 -5.02 7.39 -8.59
C ILE A 128 -5.34 7.85 -7.16
N GLY A 129 -4.28 8.12 -6.37
CA GLY A 129 -4.43 8.38 -4.95
C GLY A 129 -5.03 7.17 -4.22
N ASN A 130 -6.14 7.39 -3.51
CA ASN A 130 -6.86 6.34 -2.77
C ASN A 130 -8.01 5.72 -3.57
N VAL A 131 -8.16 6.09 -4.84
CA VAL A 131 -9.20 5.57 -5.73
C VAL A 131 -8.58 4.57 -6.68
N LEU A 132 -9.18 3.38 -6.75
CA LEU A 132 -8.87 2.35 -7.72
C LEU A 132 -9.97 2.36 -8.78
N PHE A 133 -9.61 2.62 -10.03
CA PHE A 133 -10.50 2.52 -11.18
C PHE A 133 -10.32 1.15 -11.84
N THR A 134 -11.41 0.56 -12.32
CA THR A 134 -11.44 -0.73 -13.00
C THR A 134 -12.22 -0.62 -14.30
N ALA A 135 -11.80 -1.37 -15.33
CA ALA A 135 -12.39 -1.25 -16.65
C ALA A 135 -13.69 -2.06 -16.72
N GLU A 136 -14.68 -1.47 -17.37
CA GLU A 136 -15.98 -2.07 -17.62
C GLU A 136 -15.91 -3.22 -18.65
N ASP A 137 -16.80 -4.20 -18.53
CA ASP A 137 -16.90 -5.40 -19.39
C ASP A 137 -15.57 -6.18 -19.48
N SER A 138 -14.85 -6.22 -18.36
CA SER A 138 -13.52 -6.81 -18.29
C SER A 138 -13.32 -7.58 -16.99
N THR A 139 -12.34 -8.48 -17.02
CA THR A 139 -11.82 -9.10 -15.79
C THR A 139 -10.63 -8.29 -15.32
N ASP A 140 -10.75 -7.70 -14.14
CA ASP A 140 -9.66 -6.98 -13.49
C ASP A 140 -8.89 -7.91 -12.56
N SER A 141 -7.60 -7.63 -12.43
CA SER A 141 -6.74 -8.31 -11.48
C SER A 141 -5.85 -7.30 -10.77
N ILE A 142 -5.85 -7.32 -9.46
CA ILE A 142 -5.02 -6.46 -8.60
C ILE A 142 -4.26 -7.33 -7.61
N ASP A 143 -2.93 -7.26 -7.61
CA ASP A 143 -2.13 -7.90 -6.58
C ASP A 143 -2.07 -7.02 -5.34
N VAL A 144 -2.35 -7.64 -4.19
CA VAL A 144 -1.97 -7.08 -2.89
C VAL A 144 -0.57 -7.59 -2.57
N GLN A 145 0.37 -6.66 -2.48
CA GLN A 145 1.75 -6.96 -2.12
C GLN A 145 2.07 -6.51 -0.71
N MET A 146 2.92 -7.29 -0.05
CA MET A 146 3.46 -7.02 1.27
C MET A 146 4.99 -6.98 1.20
N ARG A 147 5.59 -6.10 2.00
CA ARG A 147 7.03 -6.09 2.25
C ARG A 147 7.28 -6.08 3.74
N ILE A 148 8.25 -6.87 4.19
CA ILE A 148 8.72 -6.90 5.58
C ILE A 148 10.18 -6.42 5.62
N THR A 149 10.45 -5.39 6.42
CA THR A 149 11.79 -4.81 6.59
C THR A 149 12.17 -4.68 8.06
N PRO A 150 13.46 -4.80 8.42
CA PRO A 150 13.91 -4.49 9.77
C PRO A 150 13.67 -3.01 10.08
N LYS A 151 13.14 -2.68 11.26
CA LYS A 151 12.92 -1.29 11.68
C LYS A 151 14.20 -0.44 11.61
N GLY A 152 15.36 -1.07 11.82
CA GLY A 152 16.67 -0.41 11.76
C GLY A 152 17.11 0.03 10.36
N THR A 153 16.44 -0.40 9.28
CA THR A 153 16.79 -0.01 7.90
C THR A 153 16.10 1.27 7.42
N THR A 154 15.05 1.74 8.11
CA THR A 154 14.61 3.14 7.98
C THR A 154 15.59 4.00 8.76
N ASN A 155 16.54 4.63 8.05
CA ASN A 155 17.57 5.52 8.57
C ASN A 155 16.99 6.69 9.40
N VAL A 156 16.64 6.44 10.65
CA VAL A 156 16.59 7.46 11.69
C VAL A 156 17.79 7.18 12.56
N ALA A 157 18.84 8.00 12.43
CA ALA A 157 19.99 7.92 13.31
C ALA A 157 19.48 7.97 14.75
N GLU A 158 19.75 6.92 15.52
CA GLU A 158 19.33 6.87 16.92
C GLU A 158 19.92 8.07 17.68
N PRO A 159 19.24 8.58 18.72
CA PRO A 159 19.72 9.74 19.49
C PRO A 159 21.17 9.59 19.98
N GLY A 160 21.62 8.36 20.23
CA GLY A 160 23.00 8.04 20.59
C GLY A 160 24.02 8.43 19.51
N THR A 161 23.72 8.20 18.23
CA THR A 161 24.61 8.51 17.10
C THR A 161 24.73 10.03 16.89
N LEU A 162 23.63 10.78 17.08
CA LEU A 162 23.64 12.24 17.09
C LEU A 162 24.41 12.81 18.29
N THR A 163 24.26 12.18 19.46
CA THR A 163 25.01 12.56 20.67
C THR A 163 26.50 12.32 20.49
N LEU A 164 26.90 11.19 19.90
CA LEU A 164 28.30 10.87 19.63
C LEU A 164 28.91 11.80 18.56
N LEU A 165 28.16 12.15 17.52
CA LEU A 165 28.55 13.15 16.54
C LEU A 165 28.71 14.54 17.19
N GLY A 166 27.77 14.93 18.06
CA GLY A 166 27.82 16.18 18.81
C GLY A 166 29.03 16.27 19.76
N ILE A 167 29.31 15.20 20.51
CA ILE A 167 30.49 15.12 21.40
C ILE A 167 31.79 15.13 20.59
N GLY A 168 31.84 14.43 19.45
CA GLY A 168 33.00 14.41 18.55
C GLY A 168 33.33 15.79 17.97
N LEU A 169 32.30 16.55 17.57
CA LEU A 169 32.46 17.92 17.06
C LEU A 169 32.86 18.91 18.16
N LEU A 170 32.35 18.77 19.38
CA LEU A 170 32.78 19.55 20.54
C LEU A 170 34.25 19.27 20.88
N GLY A 171 34.66 17.99 20.90
CA GLY A 171 36.05 17.58 21.12
C GLY A 171 37.02 18.17 20.09
N LEU A 172 36.63 18.19 18.81
CA LEU A 172 37.39 18.84 17.74
C LEU A 172 37.49 20.37 17.96
N GLY A 173 36.40 21.04 18.34
CA GLY A 173 36.41 22.47 18.63
C GLY A 173 37.36 22.86 19.77
N PHE A 174 37.40 22.08 20.84
CA PHE A 174 38.35 22.29 21.95
C PHE A 174 39.80 22.00 21.52
N ALA A 175 40.03 20.97 20.71
CA ALA A 175 41.37 20.65 20.21
C ALA A 175 41.95 21.75 19.31
N PHE A 176 41.13 22.37 18.45
CA PHE A 176 41.56 23.51 17.63
C PHE A 176 41.85 24.76 18.47
N ARG A 177 41.09 25.00 19.55
CA ARG A 177 41.31 26.15 20.44
C ARG A 177 42.62 26.02 21.23
N LEU A 178 42.89 24.84 21.77
CA LEU A 178 44.15 24.54 22.49
C LEU A 178 45.39 24.62 21.58
N ARG A 179 45.24 24.32 20.28
CA ARG A 179 46.33 24.41 19.31
C ARG A 179 46.62 25.85 18.90
N LYS A 180 45.62 26.73 18.91
CA LYS A 180 45.79 28.17 18.68
C LYS A 180 46.50 28.85 19.85
N ASP A 181 46.16 28.50 21.09
CA ASP A 181 46.77 29.09 22.29
C ASP A 181 48.22 28.64 22.53
N ARG A 182 48.66 27.54 21.92
CA ARG A 182 50.06 27.07 21.93
C ARG A 182 50.93 27.60 20.79
N GLY A 183 50.37 28.37 19.85
CA GLY A 183 51.09 28.94 18.71
C GLY A 183 51.63 30.36 18.92
N THR A 184 51.40 30.95 20.10
CA THR A 184 51.90 32.27 20.49
C THR A 184 52.54 32.19 21.88
N ALA A 185 53.75 31.62 21.92
CA ALA A 185 54.74 31.82 22.97
C ALA A 185 56.13 31.69 22.33
#